data_AF-M7NIA3-F1
#
_entry.id   AF-M7NIA3-F1
#
_cell.length_a   1.000
_cell.length_b   1.000
_cell.length_c   1.000
_cell.angle_alpha   90.00
_cell.angle_beta   90.00
_cell.angle_gamma   90.00
#
_symmetry.space_group_name_H-M   'P 1'
#
loop_
_entity.id
_entity.type
_entity.pdbx_description
1 polymer ?
#
loop_
_entity_poly.entity_id
_entity_poly.type
_entity_poly.pdbx_seq_one_letter_code
_entity_poly.pdbx_strand_id
1 'polypeptide(L)'
;MPTKITKTLEYELYQTLEELSAQDQQLIHKAREACGTSYSPYSNFRVGAALLLEDGQIVIGSNQENAAFPDGLCAERVAFFASGAQHPNKRI
;
A
#
# COMPACT_ATOMS: atom_id res chain seq x y z
N MET A 1 -29.04 -9.16 -25.34
CA MET A 1 -27.84 -8.86 -26.16
C MET A 1 -26.78 -8.29 -25.24
N PRO A 2 -25.49 -8.67 -25.36
CA PRO A 2 -24.44 -8.16 -24.47
C PRO A 2 -24.17 -6.67 -24.75
N THR A 3 -24.03 -5.87 -23.70
CA THR A 3 -23.65 -4.44 -23.78
C THR A 3 -22.13 -4.34 -23.89
N LYS A 4 -21.64 -3.71 -24.95
CA LYS A 4 -20.21 -3.40 -25.12
C LYS A 4 -19.91 -2.04 -24.52
N ILE A 5 -19.03 -1.99 -23.52
CA ILE A 5 -18.51 -0.74 -22.95
C ILE A 5 -17.06 -0.56 -23.42
N THR A 6 -16.75 0.59 -23.99
CA THR A 6 -15.39 1.00 -24.34
C THR A 6 -14.97 2.14 -23.42
N LYS A 7 -13.77 2.04 -22.83
CA LYS A 7 -13.16 3.10 -22.02
C LYS A 7 -11.77 3.43 -22.57
N THR A 8 -11.44 4.71 -22.59
CA THR A 8 -10.08 5.22 -22.89
C THR A 8 -9.47 5.72 -21.59
N LEU A 9 -8.19 5.43 -21.36
CA LEU A 9 -7.42 5.88 -20.20
C LEU A 9 -6.19 6.64 -20.68
N GLU A 10 -5.96 7.80 -20.08
CA GLU A 10 -4.72 8.57 -20.19
C GLU A 10 -3.95 8.44 -18.87
N TYR A 11 -2.63 8.32 -18.93
CA TYR A 11 -1.78 8.18 -17.76
C TYR A 11 -0.44 8.89 -17.96
N GLU A 12 0.13 9.37 -16.87
CA GLU A 12 1.49 9.87 -16.82
C GLU A 12 2.41 8.71 -16.40
N LEU A 13 3.49 8.52 -17.16
CA LEU A 13 4.47 7.47 -16.91
C LEU A 13 5.76 8.10 -16.39
N TYR A 14 6.10 7.75 -15.15
CA TYR A 14 7.34 8.13 -14.50
C TYR A 14 8.33 6.97 -14.59
N GLN A 15 9.54 7.22 -15.09
CA GLN A 15 10.57 6.17 -15.25
C GLN A 15 11.40 5.97 -13.99
N THR A 16 11.60 7.06 -13.25
CA THR A 16 12.46 7.10 -12.08
C THR A 16 11.73 7.67 -10.87
N LEU A 17 12.27 7.41 -9.68
CA LEU A 17 11.69 7.89 -8.43
C LEU A 17 11.80 9.42 -8.33
N GLU A 18 12.87 9.97 -8.90
CA GLU A 18 13.22 11.39 -8.87
C GLU A 18 12.23 12.26 -9.65
N GLU A 19 11.47 11.68 -10.58
CA GLU A 19 10.43 12.39 -11.33
C GLU A 19 9.14 12.60 -10.52
N LEU A 20 8.96 11.89 -9.40
CA LEU A 20 7.79 12.01 -8.55
C LEU A 20 7.88 13.21 -7.60
N SER A 21 6.75 13.63 -7.05
CA SER A 21 6.71 14.65 -6.00
C SER A 21 7.52 14.20 -4.77
N ALA A 22 8.09 15.13 -4.01
CA ALA A 22 8.83 14.80 -2.79
C ALA A 22 7.99 13.98 -1.79
N GLN A 23 6.68 14.24 -1.75
CA GLN A 23 5.72 13.51 -0.93
C GLN A 23 5.55 12.05 -1.39
N ASP A 24 5.40 11.82 -2.68
CA ASP A 24 5.26 10.46 -3.22
C ASP A 24 6.56 9.66 -3.08
N GLN A 25 7.71 10.33 -3.26
CA GLN A 25 9.02 9.74 -2.99
C GLN A 25 9.10 9.27 -1.53
N GLN A 26 8.69 10.11 -0.58
CA GLN A 26 8.65 9.77 0.84
C GLN A 26 7.74 8.56 1.11
N LEU A 27 6.57 8.49 0.49
CA LEU A 27 5.66 7.35 0.61
C LEU A 27 6.27 6.06 0.05
N ILE A 28 6.92 6.12 -1.11
CA ILE A 28 7.61 4.96 -1.70
C ILE A 28 8.74 4.49 -0.78
N HIS A 29 9.53 5.41 -0.21
CA HIS A 29 10.57 5.05 0.76
C HIS A 29 9.97 4.37 1.99
N LYS A 30 8.86 4.88 2.53
CA LYS A 30 8.17 4.28 3.68
C LYS A 30 7.55 2.92 3.37
N ALA A 31 6.98 2.74 2.18
CA ALA A 31 6.49 1.44 1.74
C ALA A 31 7.63 0.42 1.60
N ARG A 32 8.79 0.83 1.06
CA ARG A 32 9.99 -0.02 0.99
C ARG A 32 10.52 -0.40 2.38
N GLU A 33 10.52 0.54 3.33
CA GLU A 33 10.88 0.28 4.73
C GLU A 33 9.94 -0.78 5.34
N ALA A 34 8.64 -0.66 5.10
CA ALA A 34 7.63 -1.60 5.60
C ALA A 34 7.86 -3.05 5.13
N CYS A 35 8.43 -3.27 3.94
CA CYS A 35 8.79 -4.61 3.49
C CYS A 35 9.70 -5.35 4.50
N GLY A 36 10.47 -4.62 5.31
CA GLY A 36 11.34 -5.18 6.35
C GLY A 36 10.57 -5.87 7.50
N THR A 37 9.30 -5.53 7.72
CA THR A 37 8.44 -6.12 8.76
C THR A 37 7.44 -7.13 8.21
N SER A 38 7.61 -7.56 6.96
CA SER A 38 6.75 -8.59 6.35
C SER A 38 6.91 -9.94 7.05
N TYR A 39 5.79 -10.56 7.41
CA TYR A 39 5.74 -11.98 7.77
C TYR A 39 5.24 -12.76 6.56
N SER A 40 6.17 -13.23 5.73
CA SER A 40 5.83 -13.95 4.50
C SER A 40 6.64 -15.24 4.32
N PRO A 41 6.64 -16.17 5.30
CA PRO A 41 7.49 -17.36 5.22
C PRO A 41 7.02 -18.39 4.17
N TYR A 42 5.77 -18.30 3.70
CA TYR A 42 5.21 -19.28 2.79
C TYR A 42 5.50 -18.90 1.34
N SER A 43 5.28 -17.65 0.95
CA SER A 43 5.59 -17.17 -0.41
C SER A 43 7.01 -16.64 -0.59
N ASN A 44 7.65 -16.19 0.50
CA ASN A 44 8.88 -15.39 0.47
C ASN A 44 8.73 -14.07 -0.32
N PHE A 45 7.50 -13.63 -0.56
CA PHE A 45 7.20 -12.41 -1.31
C PHE A 45 6.80 -11.28 -0.35
N ARG A 46 7.71 -10.31 -0.19
CA ARG A 46 7.53 -9.18 0.74
C ARG A 46 6.85 -8.02 0.04
N VAL A 47 5.77 -7.54 0.63
CA VAL A 47 5.01 -6.37 0.16
C VAL A 47 4.90 -5.39 1.31
N GLY A 48 5.11 -4.11 1.00
CA GLY A 48 4.96 -3.00 1.92
C GLY A 48 4.04 -1.93 1.33
N ALA A 49 3.33 -1.23 2.20
CA ALA A 49 2.42 -0.15 1.86
C ALA A 49 2.60 1.01 2.84
N ALA A 50 2.34 2.23 2.38
CA ALA A 50 2.37 3.45 3.18
C ALA A 50 1.15 4.32 2.83
N LEU A 51 0.52 4.88 3.85
CA LEU A 51 -0.63 5.78 3.74
C LEU A 51 -0.23 7.13 4.34
N LEU A 52 -0.38 8.21 3.59
CA LEU A 52 -0.30 9.55 4.13
C LEU A 52 -1.66 9.95 4.67
N LEU A 53 -1.72 10.44 5.91
CA LEU A 53 -2.94 10.97 6.51
C LEU A 53 -3.03 12.48 6.29
N GLU A 54 -4.23 13.04 6.43
CA GLU A 54 -4.48 14.47 6.19
C GLU A 54 -3.68 15.42 7.10
N ASP A 55 -3.16 14.92 8.22
CA ASP A 55 -2.30 15.67 9.15
C ASP A 55 -0.80 15.44 8.93
N GLY A 56 -0.42 14.79 7.83
CA GLY A 56 0.97 14.53 7.44
C GLY A 56 1.60 13.30 8.08
N GLN A 57 0.88 12.57 8.95
CA GLN A 57 1.38 11.31 9.51
C GLN A 57 1.41 10.22 8.44
N ILE A 58 2.41 9.33 8.49
CA ILE A 58 2.49 8.17 7.60
C ILE A 58 2.28 6.90 8.40
N VAL A 59 1.29 6.11 7.99
CA VAL A 59 1.04 4.77 8.51
C VAL A 59 1.57 3.76 7.52
N ILE A 60 2.35 2.79 8.00
CA ILE A 60 2.90 1.71 7.17
C ILE A 60 2.23 0.37 7.47
N GLY A 61 2.23 -0.52 6.49
CA GLY A 61 1.80 -1.90 6.62
C GLY A 61 2.63 -2.83 5.76
N SER A 62 2.75 -4.08 6.16
CA SER A 62 3.41 -5.14 5.41
C SER A 62 2.53 -6.37 5.36
N ASN A 63 2.66 -7.21 4.33
CA ASN A 63 1.87 -8.42 4.25
C ASN A 63 2.18 -9.39 5.41
N GLN A 64 1.12 -10.00 5.94
CA GLN A 64 1.15 -10.93 7.06
C GLN A 64 0.49 -12.23 6.61
N GLU A 65 1.28 -13.24 6.30
CA GLU A 65 0.77 -14.53 5.86
C GLU A 65 0.34 -15.40 7.03
N ASN A 66 -0.40 -16.46 6.72
CA ASN A 66 -0.83 -17.46 7.67
C ASN A 66 -0.76 -18.85 7.03
N ALA A 67 -0.57 -19.90 7.83
CA ALA A 67 -0.61 -21.28 7.37
C ALA A 67 -1.96 -21.61 6.72
N ALA A 68 -3.05 -21.05 7.25
CA ALA A 68 -4.33 -20.99 6.56
C ALA A 68 -4.29 -19.85 5.54
N PHE A 69 -3.99 -20.18 4.28
CA PHE A 69 -3.76 -19.18 3.22
C PHE A 69 -4.87 -18.12 3.06
N PRO A 70 -6.17 -18.45 3.26
CA PRO A 70 -7.24 -17.44 3.23
C PRO A 70 -7.15 -16.36 4.33
N ASP A 71 -6.44 -16.62 5.43
CA ASP A 71 -6.35 -15.72 6.59
C ASP A 71 -5.20 -14.71 6.46
N GLY A 72 -4.38 -14.82 5.41
CA GLY A 72 -3.32 -13.86 5.13
C GLY A 72 -3.88 -12.45 4.86
N LEU A 73 -3.14 -11.44 5.31
CA LEU A 73 -3.43 -10.03 5.07
C LEU A 73 -2.41 -9.41 4.11
N CYS A 74 -2.91 -8.67 3.13
CA CYS A 74 -2.07 -7.89 2.23
C CYS A 74 -1.56 -6.63 2.95
N ALA A 75 -0.45 -6.06 2.47
CA ALA A 75 0.18 -4.89 3.10
C ALA A 75 -0.76 -3.69 3.20
N GLU A 76 -1.56 -3.47 2.17
CA GLU A 76 -2.55 -2.39 2.06
C GLU A 76 -3.62 -2.54 3.15
N ARG A 77 -4.17 -3.75 3.31
CA ARG A 77 -5.17 -4.03 4.36
C ARG A 77 -4.59 -3.78 5.76
N VAL A 78 -3.34 -4.19 5.99
CA VAL A 78 -2.65 -3.95 7.25
C VAL A 78 -2.47 -2.43 7.49
N ALA A 79 -2.04 -1.68 6.48
CA ALA A 79 -1.88 -0.23 6.61
C ALA A 79 -3.22 0.48 6.89
N PHE A 80 -4.30 0.14 6.18
CA PHE A 80 -5.63 0.71 6.40
C PHE A 80 -6.18 0.36 7.79
N PHE A 81 -6.05 -0.89 8.25
CA PHE A 81 -6.50 -1.27 9.59
C PHE A 81 -5.67 -0.63 10.70
N ALA A 82 -4.35 -0.53 10.51
CA ALA A 82 -3.48 0.19 11.45
C ALA A 82 -3.88 1.68 11.53
N SER A 83 -4.14 2.32 10.38
CA SER A 83 -4.62 3.70 10.33
C SER A 83 -5.95 3.86 11.06
N GLY A 84 -6.93 3.01 10.76
CA GLY A 84 -8.25 3.07 11.40
C GLY A 84 -8.19 2.84 12.91
N ALA A 85 -7.29 1.98 13.40
CA ALA A 85 -7.14 1.68 14.81
C ALA A 85 -6.34 2.74 15.59
N GLN A 86 -5.24 3.24 15.03
CA GLN A 86 -4.32 4.18 15.71
C GLN A 86 -4.70 5.64 15.49
N HIS A 87 -5.37 5.93 14.37
CA HIS A 87 -5.74 7.28 13.95
C HIS A 87 -7.21 7.35 13.51
N PRO A 88 -8.16 7.05 14.43
CA PRO A 88 -9.57 7.04 14.10
C PRO A 88 -10.04 8.40 13.57
N ASN A 89 -10.96 8.38 12.60
CA ASN A 89 -11.55 9.54 11.94
C ASN A 89 -10.61 10.41 11.10
N LYS A 90 -9.33 10.04 10.95
CA LYS A 90 -8.44 10.75 10.03
C LYS A 90 -8.66 10.28 8.60
N ARG A 91 -8.67 11.24 7.67
CA ARG A 91 -8.71 10.94 6.24
C ARG A 91 -7.31 10.58 5.73
N ILE A 92 -7.32 9.72 4.72
CA ILE A 92 -6.17 9.36 3.88
C ILE A 92 -6.30 10.16 2.59
#